data_AF-A0A1F8U2X3-F1
#
_entry.id   AF-A0A1F8U2X3-F1
#
_cell.length_a   1.000
_cell.length_b   1.000
_cell.length_c   1.000
_cell.angle_alpha   90.00
_cell.angle_beta   90.00
_cell.angle_gamma   90.00
#
_symmetry.space_group_name_H-M   'P 1'
#
loop_
_entity.id
_entity.type
_entity.pdbx_description
1 polymer ?
#
loop_
_entity_poly.entity_id
_entity_poly.type
_entity_poly.pdbx_seq_one_letter_code
_entity_poly.pdbx_strand_id
1 'polypeptide(L)'
;MRHTKLSNLICSLIVCTMVFSSGMFVFAQDNNALIDNMKSATLVTRAPSRIVAGHKHDSFKAVIDKLVEEGKLSREKAEQIDKFIKQKIEKQKNGNEKQSMRKGLKYGLVNDLIKAKIINDGEAEAIRSKFRELKEEAFNEKLNTLIQKGTITQAQADKVKVYYKNARQEKAEQFKKLQNMTEEQRKAFFKEHKKDNFMTKLVEDGVLTQEQVQELRKAMREGHKNKCKKD
;
A
#
# COMPACT_ATOMS: atom_id res chain seq x y z
N MET A 1 -28.75 -11.56 57.63
CA MET A 1 -28.75 -13.04 57.70
C MET A 1 -27.81 -13.56 56.63
N ARG A 2 -26.83 -14.38 57.03
CA ARG A 2 -25.82 -15.00 56.17
C ARG A 2 -26.36 -16.36 55.71
N HIS A 3 -26.25 -16.68 54.42
CA HIS A 3 -26.40 -18.05 53.95
C HIS A 3 -25.08 -18.55 53.34
N THR A 4 -24.36 -19.28 54.19
CA THR A 4 -23.62 -20.54 53.99
C THR A 4 -23.00 -20.91 52.64
N LYS A 5 -21.69 -21.21 52.71
CA LYS A 5 -20.86 -21.98 51.77
C LYS A 5 -21.27 -23.47 51.72
N LEU A 6 -21.01 -24.15 50.60
CA LEU A 6 -20.73 -25.59 50.52
C LEU A 6 -19.68 -25.86 49.42
N SER A 7 -18.69 -26.67 49.79
CA SER A 7 -17.53 -27.16 49.03
C SER A 7 -17.79 -28.55 48.42
N ASN A 8 -16.83 -29.02 47.58
CA ASN A 8 -16.42 -30.41 47.19
C ASN A 8 -16.20 -30.42 45.65
N LEU A 9 -15.02 -30.51 45.02
CA LEU A 9 -13.80 -31.35 45.14
C LEU A 9 -14.01 -32.81 44.70
N ILE A 10 -13.76 -33.12 43.41
CA ILE A 10 -13.36 -34.46 42.92
C ILE A 10 -12.37 -34.31 41.75
N CYS A 11 -11.18 -34.88 41.97
CA CYS A 11 -10.09 -35.09 41.02
C CYS A 11 -10.43 -36.16 39.96
N SER A 12 -9.93 -36.00 38.73
CA SER A 12 -9.60 -37.15 37.88
C SER A 12 -8.49 -36.77 36.90
N LEU A 13 -7.30 -37.24 37.26
CA LEU A 13 -6.07 -37.26 36.49
C LEU A 13 -6.15 -38.48 35.56
N ILE A 14 -6.05 -38.31 34.24
CA ILE A 14 -5.70 -39.43 33.34
C ILE A 14 -4.48 -39.01 32.53
N VAL A 15 -3.33 -39.46 33.04
CA VAL A 15 -2.07 -39.59 32.33
C VAL A 15 -2.05 -41.00 31.73
N CYS A 16 -2.01 -41.10 30.40
CA CYS A 16 -1.57 -42.32 29.71
C CYS A 16 -0.54 -41.94 28.64
N THR A 17 0.72 -41.98 29.07
CA THR A 17 1.94 -42.08 28.26
C THR A 17 2.14 -43.50 27.75
N MET A 18 2.40 -43.69 26.45
CA MET A 18 3.17 -44.79 25.79
C MET A 18 3.30 -44.35 24.30
N VAL A 19 4.37 -43.74 23.77
CA VAL A 19 5.77 -44.13 23.47
C VAL A 19 5.94 -45.30 22.47
N PHE A 20 6.82 -45.06 21.47
CA PHE A 20 7.38 -45.91 20.41
C PHE A 20 6.49 -46.07 19.15
N SER A 21 6.96 -45.92 17.92
CA SER A 21 8.27 -46.25 17.37
C SER A 21 8.55 -45.52 16.04
N SER A 22 9.84 -45.31 15.79
CA SER A 22 10.51 -44.78 14.61
C SER A 22 10.27 -45.55 13.31
N GLY A 23 10.24 -44.83 12.19
CA GLY A 23 10.42 -45.38 10.85
C GLY A 23 10.80 -44.30 9.84
N MET A 24 12.10 -44.11 9.62
CA MET A 24 12.62 -43.38 8.46
C MET A 24 12.56 -44.29 7.25
N PHE A 25 11.87 -43.89 6.18
CA PHE A 25 12.11 -44.43 4.85
C PHE A 25 12.89 -43.40 4.04
N VAL A 26 14.19 -43.66 3.90
CA VAL A 26 15.00 -43.15 2.80
C VAL A 26 14.80 -44.12 1.65
N PHE A 27 14.25 -43.64 0.53
CA PHE A 27 14.32 -44.34 -0.75
C PHE A 27 14.94 -43.38 -1.75
N ALA A 28 16.19 -43.66 -2.11
CA ALA A 28 16.84 -43.09 -3.28
C ALA A 28 16.72 -44.12 -4.41
N GLN A 29 16.11 -43.74 -5.54
CA GLN A 29 16.50 -44.29 -6.84
C GLN A 29 16.18 -43.32 -7.98
N ASP A 30 17.16 -43.20 -8.86
CA ASP A 30 17.34 -42.23 -9.94
C ASP A 30 16.34 -42.31 -11.11
N ASN A 31 15.85 -41.13 -11.48
CA ASN A 31 15.87 -40.48 -12.80
C ASN A 31 15.89 -41.35 -14.08
N ASN A 32 14.79 -41.32 -14.83
CA ASN A 32 14.74 -40.90 -16.26
C ASN A 32 13.38 -41.24 -16.89
N ALA A 33 12.33 -40.48 -16.54
CA ALA A 33 11.07 -40.47 -17.32
C ALA A 33 10.17 -39.25 -17.02
N LEU A 34 10.69 -38.21 -16.36
CA LEU A 34 9.90 -37.03 -15.96
C LEU A 34 10.46 -35.71 -16.51
N ILE A 35 11.40 -35.76 -17.46
CA ILE A 35 12.03 -34.57 -18.05
C ILE A 35 11.35 -34.13 -19.37
N ASP A 36 10.54 -34.99 -20.01
CA ASP A 36 9.89 -34.62 -21.28
C ASP A 36 8.54 -33.91 -21.14
N ASN A 37 7.98 -33.81 -19.93
CA ASN A 37 6.72 -33.08 -19.70
C ASN A 37 6.88 -31.77 -18.90
N MET A 38 8.12 -31.30 -18.74
CA MET A 38 8.47 -30.06 -18.03
C MET A 38 8.93 -28.93 -18.98
N LYS A 39 8.68 -29.06 -20.29
CA LYS A 39 8.99 -28.03 -21.31
C LYS A 39 7.78 -27.18 -21.75
N SER A 40 6.58 -27.44 -21.23
CA SER A 40 5.33 -26.77 -21.65
C SER A 40 4.49 -26.19 -20.50
N ALA A 41 5.07 -26.03 -19.31
CA ALA A 41 4.42 -25.38 -18.18
C ALA A 41 5.37 -24.41 -17.45
N THR A 42 6.09 -23.58 -18.20
CA THR A 42 6.73 -22.38 -17.64
C THR A 42 5.66 -21.32 -17.38
N LEU A 43 4.79 -21.56 -16.39
CA LEU A 43 4.10 -20.48 -15.71
C LEU A 43 5.18 -19.71 -14.96
N VAL A 44 5.60 -18.60 -15.55
CA VAL A 44 6.42 -17.59 -14.90
C VAL A 44 5.64 -17.08 -13.69
N THR A 45 5.76 -17.75 -12.54
CA THR A 45 5.46 -17.15 -11.24
C THR A 45 6.56 -16.13 -11.00
N ARG A 46 6.36 -14.93 -11.54
CA ARG A 46 7.14 -13.76 -11.17
C ARG A 46 6.95 -13.61 -9.66
N ALA A 47 8.04 -13.70 -8.90
CA ALA A 47 8.05 -13.29 -7.50
C ALA A 47 7.39 -11.91 -7.39
N PRO A 48 6.59 -11.62 -6.34
CA PRO A 48 5.95 -10.32 -6.20
C PRO A 48 7.04 -9.26 -6.31
N SER A 49 6.96 -8.46 -7.36
CA SER A 49 7.96 -7.43 -7.62
C SER A 49 7.99 -6.52 -6.40
N ARG A 50 9.11 -6.54 -5.66
CA ARG A 50 9.37 -5.51 -4.65
C ARG A 50 9.17 -4.20 -5.38
N ILE A 51 8.31 -3.33 -4.86
CA ILE A 51 8.11 -1.97 -5.38
C ILE A 51 9.37 -1.18 -4.98
N VAL A 52 10.50 -1.54 -5.57
CA VAL A 52 11.73 -0.75 -5.55
C VAL A 52 11.57 0.25 -6.68
N ALA A 53 11.69 1.51 -6.29
CA ALA A 53 11.38 2.69 -7.10
C ALA A 53 12.16 2.74 -8.43
N GLY A 54 11.50 2.35 -9.51
CA GLY A 54 11.72 2.88 -10.87
C GLY A 54 10.90 4.14 -11.10
N HIS A 55 10.94 4.73 -12.29
CA HIS A 55 10.23 5.96 -12.66
C HIS A 55 8.75 5.91 -12.26
N LYS A 56 8.06 7.05 -12.08
CA LYS A 56 6.62 7.08 -11.70
C LYS A 56 5.74 6.16 -12.57
N HIS A 57 6.19 5.91 -13.81
CA HIS A 57 5.65 4.93 -14.74
C HIS A 57 5.70 3.49 -14.21
N ASP A 58 6.85 3.04 -13.70
CA ASP A 58 7.08 1.65 -13.29
C ASP A 58 6.20 1.26 -12.09
N SER A 59 6.01 2.21 -11.16
CA SER A 59 5.07 2.02 -10.06
C SER A 59 3.61 1.95 -10.51
N PHE A 60 3.26 2.63 -11.61
CA PHE A 60 1.91 2.57 -12.17
C PHE A 60 1.71 1.30 -12.96
N LYS A 61 2.68 0.91 -13.79
CA LYS A 61 2.69 -0.35 -14.51
C LYS A 61 2.55 -1.54 -13.56
N ALA A 62 3.28 -1.56 -12.44
CA ALA A 62 3.15 -2.62 -11.45
C ALA A 62 1.73 -2.75 -10.87
N VAL A 63 1.03 -1.64 -10.67
CA VAL A 63 -0.38 -1.65 -10.22
C VAL A 63 -1.29 -2.23 -11.30
N ILE A 64 -1.06 -1.85 -12.56
CA ILE A 64 -1.81 -2.38 -13.69
C ILE A 64 -1.57 -3.88 -13.86
N ASP A 65 -0.31 -4.34 -13.80
CA ASP A 65 0.05 -5.75 -13.89
C ASP A 65 -0.67 -6.57 -12.79
N LYS A 66 -0.67 -6.09 -11.53
CA LYS A 66 -1.41 -6.71 -10.42
C LYS A 66 -2.93 -6.75 -10.67
N LEU A 67 -3.51 -5.70 -11.25
CA LEU A 67 -4.95 -5.66 -11.56
C LEU A 67 -5.33 -6.63 -12.68
N VAL A 68 -4.43 -6.86 -13.63
CA VAL A 68 -4.59 -7.87 -14.68
C VAL A 68 -4.52 -9.27 -14.07
N GLU A 69 -3.59 -9.53 -13.16
CA GLU A 69 -3.49 -10.79 -12.41
C GLU A 69 -4.77 -11.07 -11.60
N GLU A 70 -5.36 -10.03 -10.99
CA GLU A 70 -6.64 -10.11 -10.27
C GLU A 70 -7.87 -10.20 -11.18
N GLY A 71 -7.71 -10.14 -12.51
CA GLY A 71 -8.82 -10.18 -13.47
C GLY A 71 -9.70 -8.93 -13.49
N LYS A 72 -9.31 -7.84 -12.80
CA LYS A 72 -10.04 -6.57 -12.74
C LYS A 72 -9.79 -5.68 -13.96
N LEU A 73 -8.79 -6.02 -14.76
CA LEU A 73 -8.44 -5.32 -15.98
C LEU A 73 -8.00 -6.31 -17.06
N SER A 74 -8.41 -6.09 -18.31
CA SER A 74 -7.94 -6.90 -19.45
C SER A 74 -6.48 -6.59 -19.81
N ARG A 75 -5.74 -7.60 -20.29
CA ARG A 75 -4.38 -7.46 -20.82
C ARG A 75 -4.32 -6.43 -21.95
N GLU A 76 -5.31 -6.41 -22.82
CA GLU A 76 -5.39 -5.46 -23.95
C GLU A 76 -5.45 -4.01 -23.46
N LYS A 77 -6.23 -3.75 -22.41
CA LYS A 77 -6.33 -2.41 -21.79
C LYS A 77 -5.03 -2.03 -21.10
N ALA A 78 -4.36 -2.97 -20.42
CA ALA A 78 -3.07 -2.73 -19.81
C ALA A 78 -2.01 -2.28 -20.84
N GLU A 79 -1.99 -2.89 -22.02
CA GLU A 79 -1.09 -2.48 -23.11
C GLU A 79 -1.44 -1.11 -23.69
N GLN A 80 -2.72 -0.81 -23.87
CA GLN A 80 -3.18 0.52 -24.31
C GLN A 80 -2.77 1.60 -23.30
N ILE A 81 -2.90 1.32 -22.01
CA ILE A 81 -2.44 2.20 -20.93
C ILE A 81 -0.92 2.42 -21.01
N ASP A 82 -0.12 1.36 -21.15
CA ASP A 82 1.34 1.46 -21.24
C ASP A 82 1.77 2.31 -22.46
N LYS A 83 1.15 2.09 -23.62
CA LYS A 83 1.36 2.90 -24.84
C LYS A 83 0.98 4.36 -24.61
N PHE A 84 -0.19 4.63 -24.02
CA PHE A 84 -0.66 5.98 -23.73
C PHE A 84 0.30 6.73 -22.80
N ILE A 85 0.81 6.07 -21.76
CA ILE A 85 1.73 6.72 -20.82
C ILE A 85 3.09 6.97 -21.48
N LYS A 86 3.63 6.03 -22.26
CA LYS A 86 4.88 6.22 -23.02
C LYS A 86 4.81 7.42 -23.96
N GLN A 87 3.75 7.50 -24.76
CA GLN A 87 3.51 8.67 -25.65
C GLN A 87 3.43 9.97 -24.86
N LYS A 88 2.78 9.95 -23.69
CA LYS A 88 2.64 11.13 -22.82
C LYS A 88 3.98 11.55 -22.19
N ILE A 89 4.86 10.61 -21.91
CA ILE A 89 6.22 10.87 -21.41
C ILE A 89 7.11 11.43 -22.53
N GLU A 90 7.05 10.86 -23.73
CA GLU A 90 7.81 11.33 -24.89
C GLU A 90 7.44 12.76 -25.28
N LYS A 91 6.13 13.07 -25.33
CA LYS A 91 5.64 14.44 -25.56
C LYS A 91 6.15 15.45 -24.52
N GLN A 92 6.43 15.02 -23.29
CA GLN A 92 7.01 15.88 -22.25
C GLN A 92 8.51 16.09 -22.39
N LYS A 93 9.24 15.14 -22.98
CA LYS A 93 10.68 15.27 -23.22
C LYS A 93 10.98 16.25 -24.36
N ASN A 94 10.09 16.34 -25.34
CA ASN A 94 10.31 17.08 -26.58
C ASN A 94 9.75 18.52 -26.58
N GLY A 95 9.01 18.93 -25.54
CA GLY A 95 8.43 20.28 -25.44
C GLY A 95 9.34 21.26 -24.69
N ASN A 96 9.71 22.39 -25.32
CA ASN A 96 10.44 23.51 -24.71
C ASN A 96 9.62 24.28 -23.63
N GLU A 97 8.39 23.88 -23.37
CA GLU A 97 7.46 24.60 -22.50
C GLU A 97 7.30 23.92 -21.13
N LYS A 98 8.36 23.92 -20.33
CA LYS A 98 8.39 23.32 -18.97
C LYS A 98 7.46 23.99 -17.95
N GLN A 99 6.86 25.14 -18.30
CA GLN A 99 6.21 26.05 -17.34
C GLN A 99 4.67 26.01 -17.34
N SER A 100 4.00 25.78 -18.48
CA SER A 100 2.52 25.78 -18.56
C SER A 100 1.87 24.42 -18.25
N MET A 101 2.58 23.30 -18.44
CA MET A 101 2.02 21.94 -18.35
C MET A 101 2.23 21.20 -17.00
N ARG A 102 2.99 21.77 -16.05
CA ARG A 102 3.15 21.19 -14.69
C ARG A 102 1.83 21.19 -13.89
N LYS A 103 0.90 22.08 -14.21
CA LYS A 103 -0.43 22.16 -13.56
C LYS A 103 -1.39 21.09 -14.08
N GLY A 104 -1.37 20.78 -15.38
CA GLY A 104 -2.27 19.80 -16.00
C GLY A 104 -1.95 18.35 -15.64
N LEU A 105 -0.66 17.99 -15.57
CA LEU A 105 -0.22 16.63 -15.21
C LEU A 105 -0.53 16.23 -13.76
N LYS A 106 -0.83 17.22 -12.91
CA LYS A 106 -1.20 17.02 -11.51
C LYS A 106 -2.59 16.38 -11.38
N TYR A 107 -3.45 16.52 -12.39
CA TYR A 107 -4.81 15.99 -12.42
C TYR A 107 -4.88 14.55 -12.95
N GLY A 108 -4.16 13.65 -12.27
CA GLY A 108 -4.45 12.21 -12.23
C GLY A 108 -4.43 11.49 -13.57
N LEU A 109 -3.33 10.78 -13.85
CA LEU A 109 -3.19 9.89 -15.03
C LEU A 109 -4.42 9.01 -15.30
N VAL A 110 -5.07 8.52 -14.25
CA VAL A 110 -6.31 7.74 -14.32
C VAL A 110 -7.45 8.53 -14.96
N ASN A 111 -7.62 9.81 -14.64
CA ASN A 111 -8.65 10.66 -15.24
C ASN A 111 -8.39 10.91 -16.73
N ASP A 112 -7.12 11.00 -17.12
CA ASP A 112 -6.75 11.14 -18.53
C ASP A 112 -7.07 9.87 -19.33
N LEU A 113 -6.90 8.68 -18.72
CA LEU A 113 -7.27 7.40 -19.32
C LEU A 113 -8.79 7.28 -19.51
N ILE A 114 -9.60 7.78 -18.57
CA ILE A 114 -11.06 7.87 -18.70
C ILE A 114 -11.44 8.80 -19.87
N LYS A 115 -10.83 9.99 -19.93
CA LYS A 115 -11.07 10.95 -21.03
C LYS A 115 -10.68 10.38 -22.39
N ALA A 116 -9.60 9.59 -22.44
CA ALA A 116 -9.16 8.88 -23.63
C ALA A 116 -10.03 7.64 -23.94
N LYS A 117 -11.04 7.33 -23.11
CA LYS A 117 -11.93 6.17 -23.22
C LYS A 117 -11.18 4.82 -23.25
N ILE A 118 -9.98 4.76 -22.67
CA ILE A 118 -9.17 3.53 -22.56
C ILE A 118 -9.71 2.64 -21.43
N ILE A 119 -10.18 3.29 -20.35
CA ILE A 119 -10.77 2.63 -19.18
C ILE A 119 -12.12 3.26 -18.86
N ASN A 120 -12.98 2.50 -18.16
CA ASN A 120 -14.23 3.02 -17.60
C ASN A 120 -14.05 3.51 -16.15
N ASP A 121 -15.11 4.10 -15.58
CA ASP A 121 -15.08 4.63 -14.20
C ASP A 121 -14.87 3.55 -13.13
N GLY A 122 -15.38 2.34 -13.34
CA GLY A 122 -15.20 1.20 -12.44
C GLY A 122 -13.76 0.71 -12.40
N GLU A 123 -13.14 0.55 -13.57
CA GLU A 123 -11.72 0.19 -13.74
C GLU A 123 -10.81 1.29 -13.18
N ALA A 124 -11.17 2.56 -13.40
CA ALA A 124 -10.48 3.68 -12.79
C ALA A 124 -10.53 3.63 -11.26
N GLU A 125 -11.67 3.26 -10.67
CA GLU A 125 -11.78 3.12 -9.22
C GLU A 125 -10.98 1.92 -8.70
N ALA A 126 -10.94 0.81 -9.43
CA ALA A 126 -10.07 -0.33 -9.11
C ALA A 126 -8.59 0.10 -9.07
N ILE A 127 -8.13 0.86 -10.07
CA ILE A 127 -6.77 1.43 -10.10
C ILE A 127 -6.53 2.33 -8.89
N ARG A 128 -7.45 3.26 -8.60
CA ARG A 128 -7.33 4.15 -7.44
C ARG A 128 -7.31 3.37 -6.12
N SER A 129 -8.13 2.32 -5.97
CA SER A 129 -8.16 1.47 -4.79
C SER A 129 -6.83 0.77 -4.57
N LYS A 130 -6.27 0.16 -5.61
CA LYS A 130 -4.96 -0.49 -5.49
C LYS A 130 -3.84 0.46 -5.10
N PHE A 131 -3.85 1.68 -5.62
CA PHE A 131 -2.92 2.70 -5.14
C PHE A 131 -3.12 3.07 -3.67
N ARG A 132 -4.34 2.97 -3.12
CA ARG A 132 -4.59 3.18 -1.69
C ARG A 132 -4.08 2.00 -0.88
N GLU A 133 -4.40 0.77 -1.28
CA GLU A 133 -3.96 -0.47 -0.64
C GLU A 133 -2.42 -0.52 -0.55
N LEU A 134 -1.70 -0.35 -1.66
CA LEU A 134 -0.24 -0.37 -1.67
C LEU A 134 0.40 0.73 -0.80
N LYS A 135 -0.26 1.90 -0.69
CA LYS A 135 0.21 2.97 0.20
C LYS A 135 -0.02 2.64 1.66
N GLU A 136 -1.12 1.97 1.98
CA GLU A 136 -1.43 1.51 3.33
C GLU A 136 -0.47 0.39 3.75
N GLU A 137 -0.19 -0.57 2.86
CA GLU A 137 0.83 -1.61 3.05
C GLU A 137 2.21 -0.99 3.33
N ALA A 138 2.68 -0.10 2.44
CA ALA A 138 3.97 0.57 2.63
C ALA A 138 4.03 1.45 3.89
N PHE A 139 2.89 1.97 4.35
CA PHE A 139 2.80 2.70 5.61
C PHE A 139 2.91 1.74 6.80
N ASN A 140 2.20 0.61 6.76
CA ASN A 140 2.22 -0.42 7.78
C ASN A 140 3.62 -1.06 7.91
N GLU A 141 4.31 -1.33 6.80
CA GLU A 141 5.68 -1.83 6.81
C GLU A 141 6.64 -0.90 7.57
N LYS A 142 6.51 0.41 7.35
CA LYS A 142 7.32 1.42 8.07
C LYS A 142 7.00 1.45 9.56
N LEU A 143 5.72 1.32 9.93
CA LEU A 143 5.35 1.18 11.34
C LEU A 143 5.96 -0.07 11.95
N ASN A 144 5.88 -1.22 11.26
CA ASN A 144 6.47 -2.47 11.74
C ASN A 144 7.99 -2.34 11.94
N THR A 145 8.68 -1.62 11.05
CA THR A 145 10.12 -1.33 11.22
C THR A 145 10.39 -0.50 12.48
N LEU A 146 9.52 0.46 12.81
CA LEU A 146 9.66 1.26 14.04
C LEU A 146 9.33 0.46 15.30
N ILE A 147 8.41 -0.50 15.23
CA ILE A 147 8.11 -1.44 16.31
C ILE A 147 9.30 -2.36 16.55
N GLN A 148 9.88 -2.92 15.50
CA GLN A 148 11.06 -3.79 15.58
C GLN A 148 12.28 -3.05 16.16
N LYS A 149 12.43 -1.76 15.86
CA LYS A 149 13.44 -0.89 16.46
C LYS A 149 13.16 -0.52 17.92
N GLY A 150 11.98 -0.87 18.45
CA GLY A 150 11.54 -0.47 19.79
C GLY A 150 11.20 1.03 19.91
N THR A 151 11.13 1.77 18.81
CA THR A 151 10.84 3.21 18.82
C THR A 151 9.40 3.49 19.21
N ILE A 152 8.46 2.63 18.80
CA ILE A 152 7.04 2.71 19.14
C ILE A 152 6.53 1.33 19.58
N THR A 153 5.50 1.31 20.40
CA THR A 153 4.81 0.06 20.79
C THR A 153 3.76 -0.34 19.76
N GLN A 154 3.32 -1.61 19.81
CA GLN A 154 2.22 -2.10 18.97
C GLN A 154 0.94 -1.28 19.17
N ALA A 155 0.59 -0.99 20.43
CA ALA A 155 -0.60 -0.19 20.76
C ALA A 155 -0.52 1.24 20.20
N GLN A 156 0.67 1.86 20.22
CA GLN A 156 0.88 3.16 19.59
C GLN A 156 0.74 3.08 18.07
N ALA A 157 1.31 2.06 17.43
CA ALA A 157 1.20 1.86 15.99
C ALA A 157 -0.25 1.67 15.54
N ASP A 158 -1.07 0.93 16.30
CA ASP A 158 -2.47 0.73 15.96
C ASP A 158 -3.29 2.02 16.09
N LYS A 159 -3.03 2.84 17.11
CA LYS A 159 -3.59 4.20 17.19
C LYS A 159 -3.17 5.05 15.99
N VAL A 160 -1.89 5.03 15.62
CA VAL A 160 -1.36 5.77 14.46
C VAL A 160 -2.07 5.36 13.16
N LYS A 161 -2.38 4.08 12.97
CA LYS A 161 -3.17 3.60 11.81
C LYS A 161 -4.57 4.21 11.78
N VAL A 162 -5.24 4.31 12.94
CA VAL A 162 -6.57 4.95 13.04
C VAL A 162 -6.50 6.43 12.66
N TYR A 163 -5.55 7.19 13.22
CA TYR A 163 -5.35 8.60 12.85
C TYR A 163 -5.05 8.77 11.36
N TYR A 164 -4.23 7.87 10.79
CA TYR A 164 -3.92 7.89 9.37
C TYR A 164 -5.17 7.66 8.50
N LYS A 165 -6.03 6.69 8.85
CA LYS A 165 -7.28 6.40 8.14
C LYS A 165 -8.25 7.57 8.22
N ASN A 166 -8.47 8.12 9.41
CA ASN A 166 -9.36 9.26 9.61
C ASN A 166 -8.88 10.49 8.82
N ALA A 167 -7.59 10.81 8.89
CA ALA A 167 -7.02 11.92 8.13
C ALA A 167 -7.13 11.73 6.60
N ARG A 168 -7.20 10.49 6.11
CA ARG A 168 -7.44 10.19 4.68
C ARG A 168 -8.91 10.38 4.31
N GLN A 169 -9.84 10.00 5.19
CA GLN A 169 -11.27 10.20 5.02
C GLN A 169 -11.62 11.69 5.05
N GLU A 170 -11.15 12.44 6.05
CA GLU A 170 -11.31 13.89 6.14
C GLU A 170 -10.82 14.59 4.87
N LYS A 171 -9.63 14.21 4.37
CA LYS A 171 -9.10 14.76 3.11
C LYS A 171 -9.94 14.40 1.89
N ALA A 172 -10.52 13.20 1.85
CA ALA A 172 -11.40 12.79 0.76
C ALA A 172 -12.70 13.61 0.77
N GLU A 173 -13.28 13.85 1.94
CA GLU A 173 -14.47 14.70 2.10
C GLU A 173 -14.19 16.16 1.78
N GLN A 174 -13.08 16.72 2.28
CA GLN A 174 -12.63 18.05 1.92
C GLN A 174 -12.42 18.16 0.42
N PHE A 175 -11.83 17.14 -0.22
CA PHE A 175 -11.67 17.13 -1.68
C PHE A 175 -13.02 17.14 -2.42
N LYS A 176 -14.02 16.37 -1.96
CA LYS A 176 -15.38 16.42 -2.52
C LYS A 176 -16.00 17.80 -2.37
N LYS A 177 -15.88 18.45 -1.21
CA LYS A 177 -16.36 19.82 -1.00
C LYS A 177 -15.69 20.80 -1.97
N LEU A 178 -14.37 20.67 -2.14
CA LEU A 178 -13.59 21.52 -3.03
C LEU A 178 -13.93 21.33 -4.52
N GLN A 179 -14.39 20.15 -4.95
CA GLN A 179 -14.78 19.90 -6.35
C GLN A 179 -15.89 20.86 -6.79
N ASN A 180 -16.83 21.19 -5.91
CA ASN A 180 -17.98 22.03 -6.22
C ASN A 180 -17.76 23.54 -5.99
N MET A 181 -16.59 23.93 -5.46
CA MET A 181 -16.26 25.34 -5.18
C MET A 181 -15.57 26.04 -6.36
N THR A 182 -15.77 27.35 -6.48
CA THR A 182 -15.06 28.23 -7.44
C THR A 182 -13.59 28.42 -7.06
N GLU A 183 -12.76 28.96 -7.95
CA GLU A 183 -11.35 29.20 -7.63
C GLU A 183 -11.14 30.18 -6.47
N GLU A 184 -11.97 31.21 -6.38
CA GLU A 184 -11.93 32.21 -5.30
C GLU A 184 -12.31 31.58 -3.96
N GLN A 185 -13.38 30.77 -3.95
CA GLN A 185 -13.80 30.01 -2.76
C GLN A 185 -12.73 29.00 -2.33
N ARG A 186 -12.10 28.30 -3.27
CA ARG A 186 -10.98 27.39 -2.96
C ARG A 186 -9.80 28.14 -2.34
N LYS A 187 -9.44 29.31 -2.88
CA LYS A 187 -8.37 30.14 -2.32
C LYS A 187 -8.69 30.59 -0.90
N ALA A 188 -9.92 31.05 -0.65
CA ALA A 188 -10.37 31.41 0.70
C ALA A 188 -10.33 30.20 1.65
N PHE A 189 -10.87 29.05 1.22
CA PHE A 189 -10.86 27.81 2.00
C PHE A 189 -9.45 27.42 2.45
N PHE A 190 -8.45 27.46 1.56
CA PHE A 190 -7.06 27.13 1.92
C PHE A 190 -6.34 28.18 2.76
N LYS A 191 -6.81 29.44 2.78
CA LYS A 191 -6.28 30.47 3.70
C LYS A 191 -6.78 30.21 5.12
N GLU A 192 -8.05 29.84 5.27
CA GLU A 192 -8.68 29.56 6.55
C GLU A 192 -8.30 28.18 7.10
N HIS A 193 -8.29 27.16 6.26
CA HIS A 193 -7.94 25.80 6.62
C HIS A 193 -6.46 25.55 6.38
N LYS A 194 -5.64 25.83 7.40
CA LYS A 194 -4.23 25.45 7.40
C LYS A 194 -4.08 23.93 7.23
N LYS A 195 -2.95 23.51 6.67
CA LYS A 195 -2.65 22.08 6.46
C LYS A 195 -2.39 21.41 7.79
N ASP A 196 -3.44 20.90 8.41
CA ASP A 196 -3.31 19.99 9.54
C ASP A 196 -2.62 18.71 9.11
N ASN A 197 -1.57 18.36 9.85
CA ASN A 197 -0.85 17.12 9.68
C ASN A 197 -1.29 16.20 10.81
N PHE A 198 -1.83 15.02 10.51
CA PHE A 198 -2.25 14.07 11.55
C PHE A 198 -1.14 13.75 12.58
N MET A 199 0.13 13.93 12.18
CA MET A 199 1.28 13.80 13.08
C MET A 199 1.33 14.84 14.20
N THR A 200 0.77 16.05 14.04
CA THR A 200 0.68 17.02 15.15
C THR A 200 -0.36 16.57 16.16
N LYS A 201 -1.54 16.14 15.69
CA LYS A 201 -2.59 15.55 16.52
C LYS A 201 -2.07 14.36 17.35
N LEU A 202 -1.23 13.50 16.74
CA LEU A 202 -0.60 12.39 17.46
C LEU A 202 0.25 12.81 18.68
N VAL A 203 0.87 13.99 18.65
CA VAL A 203 1.65 14.54 19.78
C VAL A 203 0.73 15.20 20.79
N GLU A 204 -0.22 16.01 20.31
CA GLU A 204 -1.22 16.70 21.14
C GLU A 204 -2.04 15.71 21.97
N ASP A 205 -2.46 14.59 21.38
CA ASP A 205 -3.22 13.53 22.04
C ASP A 205 -2.34 12.57 22.86
N GLY A 206 -1.03 12.84 22.97
CA GLY A 206 -0.09 12.05 23.75
C GLY A 206 0.11 10.61 23.24
N VAL A 207 -0.28 10.33 21.99
CA VAL A 207 -0.13 8.99 21.40
C VAL A 207 1.34 8.68 21.14
N LEU A 208 2.09 9.67 20.66
CA LEU A 208 3.51 9.59 20.41
C LEU A 208 4.24 10.79 21.02
N THR A 209 5.48 10.58 21.44
CA THR A 209 6.37 11.70 21.80
C THR A 209 6.84 12.45 20.56
N GLN A 210 7.32 13.67 20.75
CA GLN A 210 7.87 14.47 19.66
C GLN A 210 9.03 13.75 18.94
N GLU A 211 9.88 13.04 19.68
CA GLU A 211 10.99 12.26 19.13
C GLU A 211 10.49 11.08 18.28
N GLN A 212 9.49 10.34 18.77
CA GLN A 212 8.85 9.24 18.04
C GLN A 212 8.22 9.72 16.73
N VAL A 213 7.60 10.92 16.72
CA VAL A 213 7.05 11.53 15.51
C VAL A 213 8.14 11.94 14.53
N GLN A 214 9.30 12.41 14.99
CA GLN A 214 10.42 12.71 14.09
C GLN A 214 10.97 11.44 13.43
N GLU A 215 11.11 10.34 14.17
CA GLU A 215 11.52 9.04 13.61
C GLU A 215 10.48 8.51 12.61
N LEU A 216 9.20 8.59 12.94
CA LEU A 216 8.11 8.28 12.00
C LEU A 216 8.23 9.13 10.73
N ARG A 217 8.47 10.44 10.87
CA ARG A 217 8.63 11.36 9.74
C ARG A 217 9.86 11.02 8.89
N LYS A 218 10.97 10.58 9.50
CA LYS A 218 12.17 10.11 8.80
C LYS A 218 11.87 8.83 8.01
N ALA A 219 11.29 7.82 8.65
CA ALA A 219 10.88 6.57 7.99
C ALA A 219 9.93 6.83 6.79
N MET A 220 9.03 7.81 6.93
CA MET A 220 8.14 8.21 5.83
C MET A 220 8.88 8.90 4.68
N ARG A 221 9.96 9.65 4.97
CA ARG A 221 10.77 10.41 3.99
C ARG A 221 11.93 9.63 3.38
N GLU A 222 12.43 8.57 4.00
CA GLU A 222 13.60 7.82 3.52
C GLU A 222 13.42 7.27 2.09
N GLY A 223 12.20 6.92 1.68
CA GLY A 223 11.89 6.57 0.30
C GLY A 223 11.90 7.74 -0.72
N HIS A 224 11.95 8.99 -0.25
CA HIS A 224 12.03 10.20 -1.10
C HIS A 224 13.46 10.74 -1.27
N LYS A 225 14.35 10.56 -0.30
CA LYS A 225 15.71 11.14 -0.34
C LYS A 225 16.66 10.43 -1.32
N ASN A 226 16.48 9.14 -1.58
CA ASN A 226 17.25 8.42 -2.61
C ASN A 226 16.95 8.87 -4.06
N LYS A 227 16.06 9.86 -4.26
CA LYS A 227 15.69 10.39 -5.59
C LYS A 227 16.36 11.72 -5.96
N CYS A 228 17.15 12.32 -5.06
CA CYS A 228 17.85 13.58 -5.32
C CYS A 228 19.39 13.45 -5.28
N LYS A 229 19.94 12.23 -5.19
CA LYS A 229 21.39 11.96 -5.12
C LYS A 229 21.88 10.96 -6.18
N LYS A 230 21.15 10.78 -7.28
CA LYS A 230 21.73 10.21 -8.49
C LYS A 230 21.75 11.31 -9.53
N ASP A 231 22.97 11.62 -9.92
CA ASP A 231 23.46 12.61 -10.89
C ASP A 231 23.62 14.04 -10.35
#